data_AF-G4TF83-F1
#
_entry.id   AF-G4TF83-F1
#
_cell.length_a   1.000
_cell.length_b   1.000
_cell.length_c   1.000
_cell.angle_alpha   90.00
_cell.angle_beta   90.00
_cell.angle_gamma   90.00
#
_symmetry.space_group_name_H-M   'P 1'
#
loop_
_entity.id
_entity.type
_entity.pdbx_description
1 polymer ?
#
loop_
_entity_poly.entity_id
_entity_poly.type
_entity_poly.pdbx_seq_one_letter_code
_entity_poly.pdbx_strand_id
1 'polypeptide(L)'
;MNYNLTILKSLSSLSGPYSDNQEILRAYLQLAPAYLLLDGSHKTDPETGVSQWAMGFDRIMDVLAALHASSQLELLTVEAVRNALAECWSSSESISPTTVVQEKIKALAGRLRRLMDDPEASRLCFRSQPMDLDFLH
;
A
#
# COMPACT_ATOMS: atom_id res chain seq x y z
N MET A 1 -10.72 -2.29 -13.73
CA MET A 1 -11.72 -2.09 -12.66
C MET A 1 -10.99 -1.24 -11.65
N ASN A 2 -11.26 0.06 -11.56
CA ASN A 2 -10.29 1.04 -11.05
C ASN A 2 -10.08 0.92 -9.53
N TYR A 3 -8.87 0.52 -9.10
CA TYR A 3 -8.51 0.36 -7.69
C TYR A 3 -8.74 1.63 -6.86
N ASN A 4 -8.30 2.79 -7.36
CA ASN A 4 -8.48 4.07 -6.70
C ASN A 4 -9.96 4.39 -6.42
N LEU A 5 -10.85 4.16 -7.38
CA LEU A 5 -12.29 4.37 -7.16
C LEU A 5 -12.86 3.40 -6.12
N THR A 6 -12.38 2.15 -6.08
CA THR A 6 -12.76 1.20 -5.03
C THR A 6 -12.34 1.74 -3.66
N ILE A 7 -11.07 2.16 -3.51
CA ILE A 7 -10.56 2.72 -2.25
C ILE A 7 -11.33 3.97 -1.83
N LEU A 8 -11.59 4.90 -2.74
CA LEU A 8 -12.35 6.12 -2.43
C LEU A 8 -13.75 5.82 -1.91
N LYS A 9 -14.47 4.91 -2.58
CA LYS A 9 -15.82 4.50 -2.13
C LYS A 9 -15.77 3.89 -0.75
N SER A 10 -14.80 2.99 -0.52
CA SER A 10 -14.64 2.31 0.75
C SER A 10 -14.30 3.29 1.87
N LEU A 11 -13.29 4.14 1.69
CA LEU A 11 -12.91 5.15 2.67
C LEU A 11 -14.05 6.13 2.97
N SER A 12 -14.88 6.48 1.98
CA SER A 12 -16.06 7.33 2.19
C SER A 12 -17.19 6.65 2.96
N SER A 13 -17.27 5.32 2.89
CA SER A 13 -18.27 4.51 3.59
C SER A 13 -17.88 4.17 5.03
N LEU A 14 -16.61 4.32 5.39
CA LEU A 14 -16.14 4.14 6.76
C LEU A 14 -16.68 5.27 7.64
N SER A 15 -17.81 5.04 8.27
CA SER A 15 -18.38 5.93 9.29
C SER A 15 -17.80 5.58 10.66
N GLY A 16 -16.63 6.14 11.01
CA GLY A 16 -15.98 5.90 12.30
C GLY A 16 -14.50 6.27 12.31
N PRO A 17 -13.84 6.23 13.49
CA PRO A 17 -12.39 6.37 13.53
C PRO A 17 -11.72 5.24 12.74
N TYR A 18 -10.68 5.58 11.98
CA TYR A 18 -9.96 4.61 11.14
C TYR A 18 -9.34 3.46 11.96
N SER A 19 -9.11 3.67 13.26
CA SER A 19 -8.56 2.67 14.19
C SER A 19 -9.38 1.38 14.19
N ASP A 20 -10.70 1.52 14.20
CA ASP A 20 -11.63 0.41 14.39
C ASP A 20 -11.88 -0.37 13.09
N ASN A 21 -11.39 0.18 11.97
CA ASN A 21 -11.64 -0.32 10.62
C ASN A 21 -10.36 -0.78 9.90
N GLN A 22 -9.25 -0.98 10.62
CA GLN A 22 -7.99 -1.42 10.03
C GLN A 22 -8.08 -2.79 9.36
N GLU A 23 -9.01 -3.66 9.78
CA GLU A 23 -9.28 -4.93 9.09
C GLU A 23 -9.75 -4.72 7.65
N ILE A 24 -10.59 -3.71 7.42
CA ILE A 24 -11.06 -3.35 6.08
C ILE A 24 -9.89 -2.81 5.24
N LEU A 25 -8.99 -2.01 5.83
CA LEU A 25 -7.78 -1.56 5.14
C LEU A 25 -6.90 -2.73 4.73
N ARG A 26 -6.70 -3.72 5.63
CA ARG A 26 -5.96 -4.95 5.32
C ARG A 26 -6.59 -5.74 4.16
N ALA A 27 -7.92 -5.85 4.12
CA ALA A 27 -8.61 -6.50 3.01
C ALA A 27 -8.33 -5.81 1.67
N TYR A 28 -8.33 -4.47 1.64
CA TYR A 28 -8.01 -3.72 0.42
C TYR A 28 -6.54 -3.79 0.00
N LEU A 29 -5.64 -3.95 0.97
CA LEU A 29 -4.21 -4.18 0.70
C LEU A 29 -3.99 -5.56 0.06
N GLN A 30 -4.66 -6.61 0.56
CA GLN A 30 -4.58 -7.95 -0.04
C GLN A 30 -5.10 -7.99 -1.48
N LEU A 31 -6.03 -7.09 -1.85
CA LEU A 31 -6.52 -6.99 -3.21
C LEU A 31 -5.58 -6.21 -4.14
N ALA A 32 -4.66 -5.40 -3.60
CA ALA A 32 -3.81 -4.51 -4.40
C ALA A 32 -3.02 -5.21 -5.52
N PRO A 33 -2.41 -6.40 -5.33
CA PRO A 33 -1.69 -7.10 -6.40
C PRO A 33 -2.62 -7.56 -7.53
N ALA A 34 -3.81 -8.05 -7.20
CA ALA A 34 -4.81 -8.46 -8.19
C ALA A 34 -5.28 -7.27 -9.02
N TYR A 35 -5.53 -6.12 -8.38
CA TYR A 35 -5.86 -4.88 -9.10
C TYR A 35 -4.71 -4.35 -9.95
N LEU A 36 -3.46 -4.51 -9.50
CA LEU A 36 -2.29 -4.15 -10.29
C LEU A 36 -2.23 -4.95 -11.61
N LEU A 37 -2.44 -6.28 -11.54
CA LEU A 37 -2.53 -7.14 -12.73
C LEU A 37 -3.70 -6.74 -13.64
N LEU A 38 -4.88 -6.49 -13.06
CA LEU A 38 -6.07 -6.13 -13.81
C LEU A 38 -5.95 -4.76 -14.50
N ASP A 39 -5.48 -3.73 -13.80
CA ASP A 39 -5.36 -2.38 -14.33
C ASP A 39 -4.10 -2.22 -15.21
N GLY A 40 -3.03 -2.99 -14.97
CA GLY A 40 -1.81 -3.01 -15.76
C GLY A 40 -1.91 -3.81 -17.08
N SER A 41 -2.80 -4.81 -17.14
CA SER A 41 -3.02 -5.61 -18.36
C SER A 41 -3.91 -4.93 -19.42
N HIS A 42 -4.41 -3.71 -19.14
CA HIS A 42 -5.35 -3.01 -20.01
C HIS A 42 -4.67 -2.53 -21.30
N LYS A 43 -5.02 -3.15 -22.45
CA LYS A 43 -4.34 -2.97 -23.75
C LYS A 43 -4.34 -1.55 -24.32
N THR A 44 -5.26 -0.69 -23.89
CA THR A 44 -5.45 0.64 -24.51
C THR A 44 -4.69 1.75 -23.80
N ASP A 45 -4.47 1.63 -22.48
CA ASP A 45 -3.76 2.64 -21.68
C ASP A 45 -3.26 2.05 -20.33
N PRO A 46 -2.19 1.24 -20.38
CA PRO A 46 -1.64 0.58 -19.20
C PRO A 46 -0.99 1.59 -18.22
N GLU A 47 -0.44 2.69 -18.70
CA GLU A 47 0.17 3.72 -17.84
C GLU A 47 -0.88 4.44 -16.98
N THR A 48 -2.06 4.72 -17.55
CA THR A 48 -3.17 5.26 -16.77
C THR A 48 -3.68 4.26 -15.75
N GLY A 49 -3.77 2.97 -16.09
CA GLY A 49 -4.18 1.92 -15.14
C GLY A 49 -3.24 1.81 -13.94
N VAL A 50 -1.94 1.72 -14.19
CA VAL A 50 -0.89 1.69 -13.15
C VAL A 50 -0.89 2.97 -12.32
N SER A 51 -1.08 4.13 -12.94
CA SER A 51 -1.14 5.41 -12.23
C SER A 51 -2.35 5.49 -11.31
N GLN A 52 -3.51 4.99 -11.74
CA GLN A 52 -4.71 4.92 -10.90
C GLN A 52 -4.52 3.93 -9.75
N TRP A 53 -3.92 2.76 -10.01
CA TRP A 53 -3.57 1.81 -8.96
C TRP A 53 -2.66 2.46 -7.90
N ALA A 54 -1.57 3.10 -8.33
CA ALA A 54 -0.62 3.75 -7.44
C ALA A 54 -1.31 4.84 -6.60
N MET A 55 -2.21 5.61 -7.22
CA MET A 55 -2.98 6.64 -6.51
C MET A 55 -3.94 6.06 -5.47
N GLY A 56 -4.50 4.87 -5.72
CA GLY A 56 -5.34 4.16 -4.75
C GLY A 56 -4.52 3.67 -3.55
N PHE A 57 -3.34 3.09 -3.82
CA PHE A 57 -2.42 2.62 -2.78
C PHE A 57 -1.88 3.78 -1.95
N ASP A 58 -1.54 4.89 -2.58
CA ASP A 58 -1.01 6.09 -1.91
C ASP A 58 -2.02 6.70 -0.92
N ARG A 59 -3.32 6.63 -1.23
CA ARG A 59 -4.38 7.00 -0.27
C ARG A 59 -4.41 6.10 0.95
N ILE A 60 -4.16 4.79 0.79
CA ILE A 60 -4.04 3.89 1.94
C ILE A 60 -2.82 4.30 2.77
N MET A 61 -1.71 4.66 2.14
CA MET A 61 -0.53 5.20 2.83
C MET A 61 -0.82 6.49 3.60
N ASP A 62 -1.67 7.38 3.07
CA ASP A 62 -2.12 8.58 3.79
C ASP A 62 -2.90 8.22 5.06
N VAL A 63 -3.79 7.23 4.99
CA VAL A 63 -4.54 6.74 6.15
C VAL A 63 -3.61 6.10 7.18
N LEU A 64 -2.61 5.32 6.74
CA LEU A 64 -1.58 4.79 7.63
C LEU A 64 -0.81 5.89 8.34
N ALA A 65 -0.42 6.95 7.62
CA ALA A 65 0.28 8.08 8.21
C ALA A 65 -0.58 8.81 9.25
N ALA A 66 -1.88 8.96 9.00
CA ALA A 66 -2.81 9.54 9.96
C ALA A 66 -3.00 8.66 11.22
N LEU A 67 -3.12 7.35 11.04
CA LEU A 67 -3.18 6.37 12.13
C LEU A 67 -1.89 6.37 12.96
N HIS A 68 -0.74 6.48 12.29
CA HIS A 68 0.57 6.55 12.91
C HIS A 68 0.71 7.80 13.78
N ALA A 69 0.39 8.97 13.22
CA ALA A 69 0.42 10.24 13.94
C ALA A 69 -0.53 10.27 15.16
N SER A 70 -1.57 9.42 15.14
CA SER A 70 -2.54 9.29 16.23
C SER A 70 -2.26 8.10 17.16
N SER A 71 -1.08 7.46 17.04
CA SER A 71 -0.65 6.28 17.80
C SER A 71 -1.64 5.10 17.79
N GLN A 72 -2.40 4.96 16.72
CA GLN A 72 -3.45 3.93 16.55
C GLN A 72 -3.10 2.91 15.46
N LEU A 73 -1.94 3.05 14.80
CA LEU A 73 -1.52 2.14 13.75
C LEU A 73 -1.15 0.76 14.31
N GLU A 74 -1.84 -0.28 13.84
CA GLU A 74 -1.56 -1.66 14.22
C GLU A 74 -0.38 -2.25 13.44
N LEU A 75 0.45 -3.06 14.10
CA LEU A 75 1.53 -3.83 13.48
C LEU A 75 1.02 -4.69 12.31
N LEU A 76 -0.10 -5.39 12.51
CA LEU A 76 -0.71 -6.24 11.49
C LEU A 76 -1.08 -5.46 10.20
N THR A 77 -1.41 -4.17 10.34
CA THR A 77 -1.69 -3.30 9.18
C THR A 77 -0.41 -2.98 8.43
N VAL A 78 0.68 -2.70 9.15
CA VAL A 78 2.00 -2.47 8.54
C VAL A 78 2.51 -3.73 7.84
N GLU A 79 2.38 -4.90 8.47
CA GLU A 79 2.71 -6.19 7.85
C GLU A 79 1.89 -6.45 6.59
N ALA A 80 0.59 -6.14 6.61
CA ALA A 80 -0.27 -6.26 5.43
C ALA A 80 0.18 -5.35 4.28
N VAL A 81 0.59 -4.10 4.56
CA VAL A 81 1.16 -3.21 3.52
C VAL A 81 2.45 -3.78 2.96
N ARG A 82 3.35 -4.25 3.83
CA ARG A 82 4.63 -4.85 3.39
C ARG A 82 4.39 -6.04 2.47
N ASN A 83 3.53 -6.97 2.90
CA ASN A 83 3.22 -8.17 2.13
C ASN A 83 2.56 -7.80 0.79
N ALA A 84 1.62 -6.84 0.80
CA ALA A 84 1.00 -6.34 -0.43
C ALA A 84 2.03 -5.73 -1.39
N LEU A 85 3.01 -4.95 -0.90
CA LEU A 85 4.08 -4.40 -1.74
C LEU A 85 4.99 -5.49 -2.32
N ALA A 86 5.33 -6.51 -1.54
CA ALA A 86 6.12 -7.66 -2.01
C ALA A 86 5.38 -8.44 -3.10
N GLU A 87 4.08 -8.69 -2.91
CA GLU A 87 3.25 -9.36 -3.92
C GLU A 87 3.05 -8.50 -5.18
N CYS A 88 2.90 -7.18 -5.02
CA CYS A 88 2.85 -6.24 -6.14
C CYS A 88 4.17 -6.22 -6.92
N TRP A 89 5.30 -6.29 -6.23
CA TRP A 89 6.61 -6.40 -6.87
C TRP A 89 6.71 -7.66 -7.73
N SER A 90 6.43 -8.83 -7.16
CA SER A 90 6.42 -10.10 -7.89
C SER A 90 5.43 -10.08 -9.07
N SER A 91 4.27 -9.45 -8.90
CA SER A 91 3.27 -9.31 -9.96
C SER A 91 3.72 -8.35 -11.07
N SER A 92 4.49 -7.32 -10.75
CA SER A 92 4.96 -6.32 -11.71
C SER A 92 5.83 -6.92 -12.81
N GLU A 93 6.60 -7.97 -12.48
CA GLU A 93 7.45 -8.71 -13.43
C GLU A 93 6.64 -9.34 -14.57
N SER A 94 5.35 -9.65 -14.34
CA SER A 94 4.46 -10.28 -15.31
C SER A 94 3.72 -9.31 -16.24
N ILE A 95 3.58 -8.03 -15.85
CA ILE A 95 2.75 -7.04 -16.56
C ILE A 95 3.52 -6.40 -17.69
N SER A 96 4.79 -6.08 -17.47
CA SER A 96 5.71 -5.55 -18.48
C SER A 96 7.10 -5.37 -17.85
N PRO A 97 8.21 -5.57 -18.58
CA PRO A 97 9.56 -5.25 -18.09
C PRO A 97 9.80 -3.73 -17.91
N THR A 98 8.78 -2.89 -18.14
CA THR A 98 8.90 -1.43 -17.99
C THR A 98 9.06 -1.02 -16.52
N THR A 99 10.08 -0.21 -16.30
CA THR A 99 10.49 0.41 -15.03
C THR A 99 9.36 1.14 -14.29
N VAL A 100 8.34 1.65 -14.97
CA VAL A 100 7.32 2.54 -14.38
C VAL A 100 6.58 1.90 -13.20
N VAL A 101 6.12 0.66 -13.31
CA VAL A 101 5.40 -0.02 -12.21
C VAL A 101 6.31 -0.22 -11.01
N GLN A 102 7.53 -0.71 -11.27
CA GLN A 102 8.54 -0.96 -10.24
C GLN A 102 8.96 0.34 -9.55
N GLU A 103 9.10 1.45 -10.27
CA GLU A 103 9.38 2.77 -9.69
C GLU A 103 8.25 3.25 -8.78
N LYS A 104 6.99 3.00 -9.14
CA LYS A 104 5.85 3.31 -8.26
C LYS A 104 5.86 2.45 -6.99
N ILE A 105 6.14 1.16 -7.11
CA ILE A 105 6.23 0.25 -5.95
C ILE A 105 7.39 0.66 -5.03
N LYS A 106 8.57 0.97 -5.59
CA LYS A 106 9.73 1.48 -4.84
C LYS A 106 9.41 2.79 -4.12
N ALA A 107 8.71 3.72 -4.77
CA ALA A 107 8.30 4.97 -4.14
C ALA A 107 7.37 4.73 -2.93
N LEU A 108 6.39 3.83 -3.07
CA LEU A 108 5.49 3.44 -1.97
C LEU A 108 6.22 2.75 -0.83
N ALA A 109 7.13 1.81 -1.14
CA ALA A 109 7.94 1.14 -0.14
C ALA A 109 8.90 2.08 0.59
N GLY A 110 9.51 3.03 -0.14
CA GLY A 110 10.32 4.10 0.46
C GLY A 110 9.50 4.98 1.39
N ARG A 111 8.22 5.23 1.07
CA ARG A 111 7.30 5.96 1.93
C ARG A 111 6.95 5.18 3.20
N LEU A 112 6.71 3.87 3.09
CA LEU A 112 6.52 2.98 4.25
C LEU A 112 7.74 2.98 5.17
N ARG A 113 8.94 2.85 4.60
CA ARG A 113 10.19 2.90 5.38
C ARG A 113 10.32 4.20 6.17
N ARG A 114 10.09 5.35 5.52
CA ARG A 114 10.13 6.66 6.22
C ARG A 114 9.11 6.78 7.34
N LEU A 115 7.91 6.21 7.16
CA LEU A 115 6.87 6.22 8.19
C LEU A 115 7.32 5.44 9.43
N MET A 116 8.07 4.35 9.23
CA MET A 116 8.57 3.49 10.30
C MET A 116 9.86 3.98 10.96
N ASP A 117 10.72 4.65 10.20
CA ASP A 117 11.97 5.25 10.70
C ASP A 117 11.71 6.48 11.60
N ASP A 118 10.47 6.93 11.71
CA ASP A 118 10.07 7.99 12.63
C ASP A 118 10.32 7.56 14.09
N PRO A 119 11.14 8.27 14.87
CA PRO A 119 11.49 7.90 16.24
C PRO A 119 10.30 7.85 17.22
N GLU A 120 9.18 8.51 16.90
CA GLU A 120 7.94 8.40 17.67
C GLU A 120 7.22 7.06 17.42
N ALA A 121 7.39 6.46 16.23
CA ALA A 121 6.94 5.09 15.89
C ALA A 121 7.61 4.03 16.77
N SER A 122 8.91 4.22 16.98
CA SER A 122 9.80 3.28 17.66
C SER A 122 9.53 3.24 19.17
N ARG A 123 8.87 4.28 19.73
CA ARG A 123 8.61 4.40 21.16
C ARG A 123 7.35 3.66 21.63
N LEU A 124 6.40 3.37 20.75
CA LEU A 124 5.10 2.80 21.14
C LEU A 124 4.77 1.42 20.55
N CYS A 125 5.30 1.02 19.39
CA CYS A 125 4.84 -0.24 18.74
C CYS A 125 5.91 -1.20 18.21
N PHE A 126 7.15 -0.79 17.94
CA PHE A 126 8.07 -1.59 17.11
C PHE A 126 9.44 -1.76 17.76
N ARG A 127 9.53 -2.48 18.88
CA ARG A 127 10.81 -2.60 19.60
C ARG A 127 11.76 -3.69 19.07
N SER A 128 11.36 -4.58 18.14
CA SER A 128 12.19 -5.77 17.90
C SER A 128 12.18 -6.41 16.51
N GLN A 129 11.52 -5.87 15.48
CA GLN A 129 11.56 -6.48 14.15
C GLN A 129 12.12 -5.53 13.09
N PRO A 130 13.34 -5.78 12.57
CA PRO A 130 13.78 -5.14 11.34
C PRO A 130 12.82 -5.58 10.23
N MET A 131 12.20 -4.60 9.56
CA MET A 131 11.36 -4.89 8.41
C MET A 131 12.25 -5.04 7.18
N ASP A 132 12.43 -6.29 6.80
CA ASP A 132 13.09 -6.70 5.58
C ASP A 132 12.25 -6.24 4.36
N LEU A 133 12.81 -5.34 3.55
CA LEU A 133 12.29 -4.94 2.24
C LEU A 133 13.27 -5.37 1.15
N ASP A 134 14.06 -6.42 1.40
CA ASP A 134 15.14 -6.86 0.51
C ASP A 134 14.62 -7.40 -0.83
N PHE A 135 13.30 -7.62 -0.94
CA PHE A 135 12.63 -7.92 -2.19
C PHE A 135 12.70 -6.80 -3.24
N LEU A 136 13.21 -5.61 -2.91
CA LEU A 136 13.39 -4.48 -3.85
C LEU A 136 14.80 -4.41 -4.49
N HIS A 137 15.67 -5.40 -4.24
CA HIS A 137 17.05 -5.46 -4.73
C HIS A 137 17.19 -5.70 -6.24
#